data_AF-A0A5E4LL87-F1
#
_entry.id   AF-A0A5E4LL87-F1
#
_cell.length_a   1.000
_cell.length_b   1.000
_cell.length_c   1.000
_cell.angle_alpha   90.00
_cell.angle_beta   90.00
_cell.angle_gamma   90.00
#
_symmetry.space_group_name_H-M   'P 1'
#
loop_
_entity.id
_entity.type
_entity.pdbx_description
1 polymer ?
#
loop_
_entity_poly.entity_id
_entity_poly.type
_entity_poly.pdbx_seq_one_letter_code
_entity_poly.pdbx_strand_id
1 'polypeptide(L)'
;MLALLFILMMFCNIQVGEFQNMFGIYPKLFASHNTESIYSSADLFLQNLQRLSIENMAALRYNLGVYEIRTTFTKYECDSTCLFAQTSLNIALYSGESMLLAVTNSLLSTATIAYLGAAFQYFTLQYIYGGLFLLFLPLAIVLRSVPFMRQLGGALIGIFVALYILYPLMINVDAFVAPGMAKAAQPLILYDRSDDGYDCAPGGVAAGSPLDLYAVNGAPSYVQCIQSESKFTEEGIKGGGAVFTTTSHMDDLLPSSVKITDALKVNVLIFLTAVFLPALNFVVIAVFAREISRFLGEEADISRLGQMI
;
A
#
# COMPACT_ATOMS: atom_id res chain seq x y z
N MET A 1 15.63 -36.11 -8.08
CA MET A 1 16.02 -34.82 -8.72
C MET A 1 15.25 -34.56 -10.02
N LEU A 2 15.22 -35.49 -10.98
CA LEU A 2 14.39 -35.37 -12.20
C LEU A 2 12.91 -35.09 -11.91
N ALA A 3 12.30 -35.83 -10.97
CA ALA A 3 10.92 -35.58 -10.55
C ALA A 3 10.70 -34.15 -10.01
N LEU A 4 11.69 -33.59 -9.30
CA LEU A 4 11.61 -32.26 -8.74
C LEU A 4 11.70 -31.18 -9.83
N LEU A 5 12.60 -31.34 -10.79
CA LEU A 5 12.66 -30.48 -11.97
C LEU A 5 11.36 -30.53 -12.79
N PHE A 6 10.76 -31.72 -12.91
CA PHE A 6 9.48 -31.88 -13.58
C PHE A 6 8.34 -31.15 -12.86
N ILE A 7 8.27 -31.24 -11.53
CA ILE A 7 7.29 -30.48 -10.72
C ILE A 7 7.50 -28.97 -10.88
N LEU A 8 8.75 -28.50 -10.87
CA LEU A 8 9.05 -27.07 -11.08
C LEU A 8 8.64 -26.60 -12.48
N MET A 9 8.91 -27.39 -13.52
CA MET A 9 8.48 -27.06 -14.89
C MET A 9 6.95 -27.04 -15.04
N MET A 10 6.25 -28.00 -14.41
CA MET A 10 4.79 -28.00 -14.35
C MET A 10 4.28 -26.71 -13.72
N PHE A 11 4.85 -26.32 -12.57
CA PHE A 11 4.40 -25.15 -11.83
C PHE A 11 4.57 -23.84 -12.61
N CYS A 12 5.64 -23.71 -13.41
CA CYS A 12 5.86 -22.54 -14.27
C CYS A 12 4.80 -22.39 -15.39
N ASN A 13 4.14 -23.47 -15.78
CA ASN A 13 3.14 -23.47 -16.85
C ASN A 13 1.70 -23.30 -16.35
N ILE A 14 1.48 -23.31 -15.03
CA ILE A 14 0.13 -23.11 -14.49
C ILE A 14 -0.30 -21.67 -14.76
N GLN A 15 -1.45 -21.53 -15.42
CA GLN A 15 -2.06 -20.24 -15.74
C GLN A 15 -3.02 -19.81 -14.63
N VAL A 16 -3.13 -18.51 -14.42
CA VAL A 16 -4.01 -17.92 -13.40
C VAL A 16 -5.48 -18.25 -13.65
N GLY A 17 -5.88 -18.38 -14.92
CA GLY A 17 -7.24 -18.81 -15.29
C GLY A 17 -7.61 -20.21 -14.77
N GLU A 18 -6.64 -21.13 -14.62
CA GLU A 18 -6.90 -22.45 -14.03
C GLU A 18 -7.14 -22.33 -12.52
N PHE A 19 -6.37 -21.47 -11.86
CA PHE A 19 -6.51 -21.18 -10.44
C PHE A 19 -7.87 -20.51 -10.14
N GLN A 20 -8.34 -19.63 -11.02
CA GLN A 20 -9.68 -19.03 -10.95
C GLN A 20 -10.79 -20.08 -10.87
N ASN A 21 -10.74 -21.11 -11.72
CA ASN A 21 -11.75 -22.16 -11.76
C ASN A 21 -11.82 -22.97 -10.44
N MET A 22 -10.75 -22.98 -9.65
CA MET A 22 -10.69 -23.68 -8.37
C MET A 22 -11.36 -22.89 -7.23
N PHE A 23 -11.19 -21.57 -7.19
CA PHE A 23 -11.68 -20.74 -6.07
C PHE A 23 -13.04 -20.08 -6.34
N GLY A 24 -13.49 -20.00 -7.59
CA GLY A 24 -14.81 -19.45 -7.96
C GLY A 24 -14.98 -17.94 -7.70
N ILE A 25 -13.95 -17.26 -7.19
CA ILE A 25 -13.91 -15.81 -6.95
C ILE A 25 -12.87 -15.23 -7.90
N TYR A 26 -13.23 -14.13 -8.56
CA TYR A 26 -12.35 -13.52 -9.55
C TYR A 26 -11.98 -12.06 -9.18
N PRO A 27 -10.72 -11.81 -8.80
CA PRO A 27 -10.21 -10.46 -8.63
C PRO A 27 -10.26 -9.72 -9.97
N LYS A 28 -10.87 -8.53 -9.98
CA LYS A 28 -10.91 -7.68 -11.19
C LYS A 28 -9.51 -7.36 -11.74
N LEU A 29 -8.48 -7.42 -10.90
CA LEU A 29 -7.09 -7.22 -11.30
C LEU A 29 -6.63 -8.22 -12.37
N PHE A 30 -7.13 -9.46 -12.32
CA PHE A 30 -6.76 -10.51 -13.26
C PHE A 30 -7.69 -10.58 -14.48
N ALA A 31 -8.72 -9.71 -14.56
CA ALA A 31 -9.69 -9.58 -15.66
C ALA A 31 -9.08 -9.72 -17.05
N SER A 32 -8.00 -9.00 -17.28
CA SER A 32 -7.31 -8.91 -18.57
C SER A 32 -6.10 -9.83 -18.69
N HIS A 33 -5.77 -10.61 -17.67
CA HIS A 33 -4.49 -11.33 -17.53
C HIS A 33 -4.68 -12.83 -17.26
N ASN A 34 -5.71 -13.45 -17.83
CA ASN A 34 -6.05 -14.86 -17.56
C ASN A 34 -5.04 -15.88 -18.07
N THR A 35 -4.27 -15.52 -19.10
CA THR A 35 -3.25 -16.37 -19.72
C THR A 35 -1.88 -16.21 -19.08
N GLU A 36 -1.73 -15.28 -18.13
CA GLU A 36 -0.46 -15.05 -17.45
C GLU A 36 -0.12 -16.20 -16.49
N SER A 37 1.18 -16.46 -16.34
CA SER A 37 1.68 -17.45 -15.38
C SER A 37 1.44 -16.99 -13.93
N ILE A 38 1.50 -17.92 -12.97
CA ILE A 38 1.42 -17.62 -11.53
C ILE A 38 2.49 -16.59 -11.11
N TYR A 39 3.66 -16.62 -11.72
CA TYR A 39 4.72 -15.65 -11.42
C TYR A 39 4.40 -14.25 -11.94
N SER A 40 3.98 -14.16 -13.20
CA SER A 40 3.62 -12.89 -13.85
C SER A 40 2.47 -12.19 -13.12
N SER A 41 1.48 -12.96 -12.67
CA SER A 41 0.37 -12.45 -11.85
C SER A 41 0.76 -12.03 -10.44
N ALA A 42 1.63 -12.79 -9.76
CA ALA A 42 2.17 -12.39 -8.47
C ALA A 42 2.94 -11.07 -8.58
N ASP A 43 3.73 -10.91 -9.65
CA ASP A 43 4.46 -9.68 -9.94
C ASP A 43 3.52 -8.51 -10.21
N LEU A 44 2.51 -8.71 -11.07
CA LEU A 44 1.46 -7.71 -11.35
C LEU A 44 0.72 -7.28 -10.08
N PHE A 45 0.40 -8.22 -9.18
CA PHE A 45 -0.25 -7.92 -7.91
C PHE A 45 0.64 -7.04 -7.02
N LEU A 46 1.91 -7.41 -6.85
CA LEU A 46 2.86 -6.65 -6.02
C LEU A 46 3.16 -5.27 -6.60
N GLN A 47 3.28 -5.13 -7.92
CA GLN A 47 3.45 -3.83 -8.56
C GLN A 47 2.25 -2.90 -8.30
N ASN A 48 1.02 -3.41 -8.41
CA ASN A 48 -0.17 -2.63 -8.12
C ASN A 48 -0.29 -2.28 -6.63
N LEU A 49 0.08 -3.21 -5.73
CA LEU A 49 0.13 -2.95 -4.30
C LEU A 49 1.15 -1.85 -3.94
N GLN A 50 2.32 -1.88 -4.56
CA GLN A 50 3.35 -0.86 -4.39
C GLN A 50 2.87 0.50 -4.90
N ARG A 51 2.28 0.55 -6.09
CA ARG A 51 1.72 1.77 -6.69
C ARG A 51 0.65 2.39 -5.80
N LEU A 52 -0.32 1.58 -5.36
CA LEU A 52 -1.38 2.02 -4.45
C LEU A 52 -0.81 2.58 -3.13
N SER A 53 0.24 1.95 -2.61
CA SER A 53 0.90 2.43 -1.38
C SER A 53 1.60 3.79 -1.57
N ILE A 54 2.24 4.01 -2.73
CA ILE A 54 2.86 5.31 -3.07
C ILE A 54 1.78 6.39 -3.23
N GLU A 55 0.70 6.10 -3.97
CA GLU A 55 -0.40 7.03 -4.21
C GLU A 55 -1.07 7.43 -2.88
N ASN A 56 -1.34 6.47 -2.00
CA ASN A 56 -1.85 6.73 -0.65
C ASN A 56 -0.87 7.58 0.18
N MET A 57 0.43 7.29 0.14
CA MET A 57 1.44 8.07 0.85
C MET A 57 1.50 9.53 0.34
N ALA A 58 1.41 9.73 -0.98
CA ALA A 58 1.39 11.06 -1.59
C ALA A 58 0.15 11.85 -1.15
N ALA A 59 -1.02 11.22 -1.17
CA ALA A 59 -2.27 11.83 -0.70
C ALA A 59 -2.21 12.21 0.79
N LEU A 60 -1.64 11.36 1.65
CA LEU A 60 -1.48 11.66 3.07
C LEU A 60 -0.50 12.81 3.32
N ARG A 61 0.64 12.84 2.61
CA ARG A 61 1.61 13.95 2.69
C ARG A 61 0.99 15.27 2.27
N TYR A 62 0.20 15.24 1.20
CA TYR A 62 -0.50 16.42 0.73
C TYR A 62 -1.45 16.98 1.80
N ASN A 63 -2.32 16.12 2.34
CA ASN A 63 -3.27 16.52 3.39
C ASN A 63 -2.56 17.01 4.66
N LEU A 64 -1.46 16.37 5.05
CA LEU A 64 -0.63 16.81 6.18
C LEU A 64 -0.14 18.25 5.99
N GLY A 65 0.38 18.59 4.80
CA GLY A 65 0.83 19.95 4.51
C GLY A 65 -0.29 20.98 4.52
N VAL A 66 -1.49 20.61 4.06
CA VAL A 66 -2.66 21.50 4.13
C VAL A 66 -3.06 21.79 5.58
N TYR A 67 -3.12 20.76 6.44
CA TYR A 67 -3.43 20.93 7.85
C TYR A 67 -2.35 21.74 8.59
N GLU A 68 -1.09 21.53 8.25
CA GLU A 68 0.02 22.32 8.84
C GLU A 68 -0.12 23.80 8.49
N ILE A 69 -0.36 24.13 7.22
CA ILE A 69 -0.59 25.53 6.80
C ILE A 69 -1.81 26.12 7.52
N ARG A 70 -2.92 25.39 7.62
CA ARG A 70 -4.16 25.89 8.25
C ARG A 70 -4.04 26.13 9.74
N THR A 71 -3.40 25.21 10.45
CA THR A 71 -3.19 25.33 11.90
C THR A 71 -2.28 26.50 12.27
N THR A 72 -1.46 27.00 11.33
CA THR A 72 -0.65 28.21 11.56
C THR A 72 -1.44 29.53 11.44
N PHE A 73 -2.66 29.53 10.92
CA PHE A 73 -3.46 30.75 10.84
C PHE A 73 -4.02 31.14 12.20
N THR A 74 -3.45 32.21 12.76
CA THR A 74 -3.95 32.88 13.95
C THR A 74 -4.49 34.26 13.57
N LYS A 75 -5.72 34.55 13.96
CA LYS A 75 -6.31 35.88 13.80
C LYS A 75 -6.19 36.63 15.12
N TYR A 76 -5.57 37.79 15.06
CA TYR A 76 -5.54 38.72 16.17
C TYR A 76 -6.80 39.58 16.12
N GLU A 77 -7.70 39.39 17.08
CA GLU A 77 -8.89 40.24 17.24
C GLU A 77 -8.66 41.21 18.40
N CYS A 78 -8.87 42.49 18.09
CA CYS A 78 -8.57 43.62 18.94
C CYS A 78 -9.84 44.48 18.91
N ASP A 79 -10.53 44.59 20.05
CA ASP A 79 -11.72 45.43 20.16
C ASP A 79 -11.33 46.92 19.95
N SER A 80 -12.27 47.77 19.58
CA SER A 80 -12.10 49.21 19.35
C SER A 80 -11.36 49.97 20.47
N THR A 81 -11.32 49.43 21.69
CA THR A 81 -10.64 49.97 22.87
C THR A 81 -9.28 49.35 23.18
N CYS A 82 -8.81 48.40 22.36
CA CYS A 82 -7.59 47.59 22.55
C CYS A 82 -6.29 48.42 22.60
N LEU A 83 -6.28 49.64 22.04
CA LEU A 83 -5.15 50.56 22.18
C LEU A 83 -4.91 51.00 23.64
N PHE A 84 -5.94 50.94 24.49
CA PHE A 84 -5.88 51.32 25.90
C PHE A 84 -6.13 50.16 26.87
N ALA A 85 -6.86 49.12 26.46
CA ALA A 85 -7.26 48.04 27.35
C ALA A 85 -6.16 47.01 27.63
N GLN A 86 -5.06 46.96 26.87
CA GLN A 86 -4.03 45.89 26.91
C GLN A 86 -4.54 44.44 26.80
N THR A 87 -5.84 44.22 26.70
CA THR A 87 -6.45 42.91 26.50
C THR A 87 -6.60 42.67 25.01
N SER A 88 -5.98 41.59 24.53
CA SER A 88 -6.18 41.10 23.18
C SER A 88 -6.47 39.61 23.20
N LEU A 89 -7.20 39.16 22.19
CA LEU A 89 -7.53 37.76 22.00
C LEU A 89 -6.84 37.27 20.74
N ASN A 90 -6.02 36.23 20.91
CA ASN A 90 -5.47 35.49 19.79
C ASN A 90 -6.39 34.29 19.52
N ILE A 91 -7.09 34.31 18.39
CA ILE A 91 -8.02 33.27 18.01
C ILE A 91 -7.36 32.38 16.95
N ALA A 92 -7.13 31.12 17.31
CA ALA A 92 -6.74 30.09 16.35
C ALA A 92 -8.00 29.54 15.67
N LEU A 93 -8.31 30.01 14.45
CA LEU A 93 -9.53 29.64 13.71
C LEU A 93 -9.65 28.12 13.49
N TYR A 94 -8.52 27.43 13.31
CA TYR A 94 -8.46 26.01 12.97
C TYR A 94 -7.81 25.14 14.05
N SER A 95 -7.94 25.51 15.33
CA SER A 95 -7.28 24.76 16.42
C SER A 95 -7.67 23.27 16.48
N GLY A 96 -8.89 22.93 16.07
CA GLY A 96 -9.38 21.56 15.98
C GLY A 96 -8.68 20.69 14.93
N GLU A 97 -8.10 21.29 13.89
CA GLU A 97 -7.38 20.55 12.85
C GLU A 97 -6.05 19.96 13.35
N SER A 98 -5.55 20.39 14.52
CA SER A 98 -4.36 19.81 15.15
C SER A 98 -4.50 18.30 15.45
N MET A 99 -5.72 17.84 15.77
CA MET A 99 -5.99 16.40 15.94
C MET A 99 -5.86 15.65 14.61
N LEU A 100 -6.24 16.30 13.50
CA LEU A 100 -6.20 15.72 12.16
C LEU A 100 -4.79 15.66 11.61
N LEU A 101 -3.99 16.67 11.92
CA LEU A 101 -2.55 16.64 11.71
C LEU A 101 -1.94 15.40 12.40
N ALA A 102 -2.28 15.16 13.66
CA ALA A 102 -1.78 14.00 14.40
C ALA A 102 -2.25 12.66 13.80
N VAL A 103 -3.53 12.53 13.45
CA VAL A 103 -4.08 11.32 12.82
C VAL A 103 -3.43 11.07 11.45
N THR A 104 -3.33 12.10 10.61
CA THR A 104 -2.73 11.99 9.27
C THR A 104 -1.24 11.64 9.36
N ASN A 105 -0.51 12.17 10.33
CA ASN A 105 0.88 11.81 10.57
C ASN A 105 1.04 10.35 11.00
N SER A 106 0.13 9.84 11.84
CA SER A 106 0.09 8.41 12.19
C SER A 106 -0.21 7.54 10.97
N LEU A 107 -1.19 7.94 10.14
CA LEU A 107 -1.54 7.23 8.91
C LEU A 107 -0.39 7.23 7.90
N LEU A 108 0.35 8.35 7.80
CA LEU A 108 1.52 8.47 6.94
C LEU A 108 2.64 7.49 7.37
N SER A 109 2.85 7.35 8.68
CA SER A 109 3.80 6.38 9.23
C SER A 109 3.39 4.95 8.88
N THR A 110 2.12 4.60 9.06
CA THR A 110 1.58 3.28 8.67
C THR A 110 1.67 3.03 7.17
N ALA A 111 1.36 4.01 6.34
CA ALA A 111 1.48 3.92 4.88
C ALA A 111 2.93 3.72 4.44
N THR A 112 3.88 4.37 5.11
CA THR A 112 5.31 4.20 4.83
C THR A 112 5.78 2.77 5.15
N ILE A 113 5.34 2.20 6.28
CA ILE A 113 5.64 0.81 6.64
C ILE A 113 5.04 -0.15 5.61
N ALA A 114 3.79 0.07 5.20
CA ALA A 114 3.14 -0.76 4.21
C ALA A 114 3.82 -0.68 2.83
N TYR A 115 4.23 0.51 2.39
CA TYR A 115 5.01 0.70 1.17
C TYR A 115 6.32 -0.08 1.20
N LEU A 116 7.10 0.03 2.29
CA LEU A 116 8.34 -0.70 2.46
C LEU A 116 8.11 -2.22 2.50
N GLY A 117 7.02 -2.68 3.12
CA GLY A 117 6.60 -4.08 3.13
C GLY A 117 6.30 -4.61 1.73
N ALA A 118 5.51 -3.89 0.95
CA ALA A 118 5.19 -4.24 -0.43
C ALA A 118 6.44 -4.24 -1.33
N ALA A 119 7.31 -3.23 -1.20
CA ALA A 119 8.57 -3.17 -1.93
C ALA A 119 9.49 -4.35 -1.58
N PHE A 120 9.61 -4.70 -0.29
CA PHE A 120 10.39 -5.86 0.15
C PHE A 120 9.87 -7.17 -0.46
N GLN A 121 8.54 -7.36 -0.51
CA GLN A 121 7.96 -8.54 -1.15
C GLN A 121 8.24 -8.61 -2.65
N TYR A 122 8.14 -7.47 -3.33
CA TYR A 122 8.47 -7.36 -4.75
C TYR A 122 9.93 -7.75 -5.02
N PHE A 123 10.87 -7.18 -4.26
CA PHE A 123 12.28 -7.56 -4.38
C PHE A 123 12.53 -9.02 -4.00
N THR A 124 11.81 -9.55 -3.02
CA THR A 124 11.91 -10.97 -2.65
C THR A 124 11.42 -11.88 -3.77
N LEU A 125 10.32 -11.54 -4.44
CA LEU A 125 9.82 -12.29 -5.60
C LEU A 125 10.84 -12.28 -6.74
N GLN A 126 11.37 -11.10 -7.08
CA GLN A 126 12.38 -10.93 -8.12
C GLN A 126 13.67 -11.68 -7.78
N TYR A 127 14.06 -11.70 -6.51
CA TYR A 127 15.21 -12.47 -6.03
C TYR A 127 14.99 -13.99 -6.15
N ILE A 128 13.81 -14.48 -5.77
CA ILE A 128 13.44 -15.91 -5.89
C ILE A 128 13.47 -16.35 -7.36
N TYR A 129 12.88 -15.53 -8.25
CA TYR A 129 12.77 -15.83 -9.68
C TYR A 129 14.11 -15.72 -10.41
N GLY A 130 14.86 -14.64 -10.19
CA GLY A 130 16.07 -14.33 -10.98
C GLY A 130 17.39 -14.83 -10.41
N GLY A 131 17.52 -14.99 -9.09
CA GLY A 131 18.84 -15.16 -8.45
C GLY A 131 18.99 -16.39 -7.56
N LEU A 132 17.97 -16.70 -6.78
CA LEU A 132 18.06 -17.69 -5.70
C LEU A 132 18.33 -19.11 -6.22
N PHE A 133 17.65 -19.53 -7.29
CA PHE A 133 17.81 -20.88 -7.81
C PHE A 133 19.18 -21.11 -8.47
N LEU A 134 19.66 -20.12 -9.24
CA LEU A 134 20.93 -20.23 -9.97
C LEU A 134 22.14 -20.30 -9.02
N LEU A 135 22.11 -19.54 -7.93
CA LEU A 135 23.27 -19.45 -7.02
C LEU A 135 23.27 -20.57 -5.97
N PHE A 136 22.12 -20.86 -5.37
CA PHE A 136 22.10 -21.74 -4.21
C PHE A 136 21.84 -23.20 -4.50
N LEU A 137 21.23 -23.56 -5.63
CA LEU A 137 21.02 -24.97 -5.97
C LEU A 137 22.35 -25.72 -6.17
N PRO A 138 23.36 -25.19 -6.91
CA PRO A 138 24.67 -25.82 -7.00
C PRO A 138 25.33 -25.96 -5.63
N LEU A 139 25.24 -24.91 -4.80
CA LEU A 139 25.78 -24.93 -3.43
C LEU A 139 25.11 -26.03 -2.59
N ALA A 140 23.78 -26.16 -2.65
CA ALA A 140 23.04 -27.16 -1.90
C ALA A 140 23.38 -28.60 -2.34
N ILE A 141 23.64 -28.82 -3.64
CA ILE A 141 24.14 -30.10 -4.16
C ILE A 141 25.54 -30.41 -3.61
N VAL A 142 26.45 -29.44 -3.61
CA VAL A 142 27.80 -29.61 -3.06
C VAL A 142 27.75 -29.88 -1.56
N LEU A 143 26.92 -29.17 -0.80
CA LEU A 143 26.74 -29.45 0.63
C LEU A 143 26.16 -30.85 0.89
N ARG A 144 25.36 -31.37 -0.05
CA ARG A 144 24.83 -32.74 0.03
C ARG A 144 25.90 -33.82 -0.22
N SER A 145 26.99 -33.52 -0.94
CA SER A 145 28.07 -34.49 -1.18
C SER A 145 29.02 -34.66 0.00
N VAL A 146 29.05 -33.70 0.95
CA VAL A 146 29.86 -33.79 2.16
C VAL A 146 29.09 -34.56 3.25
N PRO A 147 29.61 -35.68 3.79
CA PRO A 147 28.86 -36.56 4.70
C PRO A 147 28.39 -35.85 5.98
N PHE A 148 29.18 -34.92 6.52
CA PHE A 148 28.83 -34.15 7.71
C PHE A 148 27.77 -33.07 7.44
N MET A 149 27.70 -32.50 6.22
CA MET A 149 26.76 -31.43 5.86
C MET A 149 25.55 -31.91 5.06
N ARG A 150 25.38 -33.23 4.89
CA ARG A 150 24.33 -33.80 4.05
C ARG A 150 22.92 -33.36 4.48
N GLN A 151 22.64 -33.29 5.77
CA GLN A 151 21.36 -32.82 6.32
C GLN A 151 21.12 -31.33 6.01
N LEU A 152 22.17 -30.50 6.12
CA LEU A 152 22.11 -29.08 5.78
C LEU A 152 21.81 -28.88 4.28
N GLY A 153 22.45 -29.67 3.40
CA GLY A 153 22.17 -29.66 1.96
C GLY A 153 20.71 -30.06 1.65
N GLY A 154 20.17 -31.07 2.33
CA GLY A 154 18.76 -31.46 2.20
C GLY A 154 17.79 -30.36 2.66
N ALA A 155 18.09 -29.71 3.79
CA ALA A 155 17.30 -28.59 4.30
C ALA A 155 17.32 -27.37 3.37
N LEU A 156 18.49 -27.03 2.80
CA LEU A 156 18.62 -25.96 1.82
C LEU A 156 17.77 -26.23 0.57
N ILE A 157 17.83 -27.45 0.02
CA ILE A 157 16.98 -27.83 -1.12
C ILE A 157 15.50 -27.69 -0.76
N GLY A 158 15.10 -28.16 0.43
CA GLY A 158 13.71 -28.07 0.87
C GLY A 158 13.20 -26.63 1.00
N ILE A 159 14.00 -25.75 1.60
CA ILE A 159 13.68 -24.32 1.74
C ILE A 159 13.53 -23.65 0.37
N PHE A 160 14.41 -23.93 -0.60
CA PHE A 160 14.31 -23.31 -1.92
C PHE A 160 13.13 -23.79 -2.72
N VAL A 161 12.84 -25.09 -2.66
CA VAL A 161 11.69 -25.65 -3.36
C VAL A 161 10.40 -25.09 -2.79
N ALA A 162 10.32 -24.99 -1.45
CA ALA A 162 9.21 -24.36 -0.76
C ALA A 162 9.07 -22.87 -1.16
N LEU A 163 10.15 -22.09 -1.09
CA LEU A 163 10.10 -20.67 -1.48
C LEU A 163 9.76 -20.48 -2.96
N TYR A 164 10.31 -21.28 -3.86
CA TYR A 164 10.05 -21.15 -5.29
C TYR A 164 8.59 -21.46 -5.62
N ILE A 165 8.03 -22.55 -5.09
CA ILE A 165 6.66 -22.95 -5.43
C ILE A 165 5.63 -22.17 -4.60
N LEU A 166 5.77 -22.15 -3.27
CA LEU A 166 4.74 -21.60 -2.40
C LEU A 166 4.73 -20.08 -2.35
N TYR A 167 5.86 -19.39 -2.46
CA TYR A 167 5.86 -17.93 -2.34
C TYR A 167 4.98 -17.23 -3.40
N PRO A 168 5.15 -17.46 -4.71
CA PRO A 168 4.27 -16.86 -5.72
C PRO A 168 2.83 -17.38 -5.60
N LEU A 169 2.61 -18.63 -5.16
CA LEU A 169 1.28 -19.18 -4.92
C LEU A 169 0.56 -18.44 -3.80
N MET A 170 1.23 -18.20 -2.68
CA MET A 170 0.67 -17.50 -1.52
C MET A 170 0.37 -16.03 -1.85
N ILE A 171 1.22 -15.36 -2.64
CA ILE A 171 0.94 -14.00 -3.14
C ILE A 171 -0.34 -13.98 -4.00
N ASN A 172 -0.52 -14.98 -4.86
CA ASN A 172 -1.77 -15.10 -5.62
C ASN A 172 -2.97 -15.33 -4.69
N VAL A 173 -2.85 -16.23 -3.70
CA VAL A 173 -3.89 -16.45 -2.68
C VAL A 173 -4.26 -15.15 -1.96
N ASP A 174 -3.29 -14.31 -1.60
CA ASP A 174 -3.55 -13.01 -0.97
C ASP A 174 -4.40 -12.09 -1.85
N ALA A 175 -4.18 -12.11 -3.16
CA ALA A 175 -4.99 -11.36 -4.12
C ALA A 175 -6.46 -11.84 -4.13
N PHE A 176 -6.72 -13.11 -3.85
CA PHE A 176 -8.08 -13.66 -3.70
C PHE A 176 -8.68 -13.37 -2.31
N VAL A 177 -7.87 -13.42 -1.25
CA VAL A 177 -8.31 -13.16 0.14
C VAL A 177 -8.66 -11.69 0.36
N ALA A 178 -7.96 -10.77 -0.32
CA ALA A 178 -8.21 -9.35 -0.24
C ALA A 178 -8.82 -8.76 -1.54
N PRO A 179 -10.04 -9.18 -1.94
CA PRO A 179 -10.66 -8.68 -3.18
C PRO A 179 -11.00 -7.19 -3.07
N GLY A 180 -11.14 -6.67 -1.85
CA GLY A 180 -11.27 -5.25 -1.58
C GLY A 180 -10.05 -4.44 -2.02
N MET A 181 -8.84 -4.99 -1.88
CA MET A 181 -7.61 -4.38 -2.39
C MET A 181 -7.53 -4.47 -3.90
N ALA A 182 -7.94 -5.59 -4.50
CA ALA A 182 -7.99 -5.70 -5.96
C ALA A 182 -8.98 -4.69 -6.59
N LYS A 183 -10.04 -4.30 -5.86
CA LYS A 183 -10.94 -3.21 -6.26
C LYS A 183 -10.33 -1.83 -5.98
N ALA A 184 -9.69 -1.65 -4.84
CA ALA A 184 -9.07 -0.38 -4.45
C ALA A 184 -7.78 -0.05 -5.23
N ALA A 185 -7.12 -1.06 -5.79
CA ALA A 185 -5.92 -0.96 -6.62
C ALA A 185 -6.24 -0.69 -8.11
N GLN A 186 -7.52 -0.58 -8.47
CA GLN A 186 -7.87 0.20 -9.66
C GLN A 186 -7.36 1.64 -9.42
N PRO A 187 -7.11 2.46 -10.47
CA PRO A 187 -6.72 3.86 -10.30
C PRO A 187 -7.87 4.65 -9.68
N LEU A 188 -8.16 4.40 -8.41
CA LEU A 188 -8.80 5.34 -7.52
C LEU A 188 -7.74 6.40 -7.33
N ILE A 189 -7.87 7.44 -8.14
CA ILE A 189 -7.33 8.74 -7.81
C ILE A 189 -7.97 9.06 -6.46
N LEU A 190 -7.28 8.75 -5.37
CA LEU A 190 -7.77 8.99 -4.01
C LEU A 190 -8.04 10.49 -3.76
N TYR A 191 -7.64 11.32 -4.72
CA TYR A 191 -7.93 12.74 -4.84
C TYR A 191 -8.06 13.11 -6.32
N ASP A 192 -9.16 12.76 -6.97
CA ASP A 192 -9.55 13.50 -8.17
C ASP A 192 -10.23 14.79 -7.71
N ARG A 193 -9.45 15.86 -7.61
CA ARG A 193 -9.97 17.17 -7.23
C ARG A 193 -10.68 17.88 -8.37
N SER A 194 -10.83 17.23 -9.53
CA SER A 194 -11.57 17.80 -10.66
C SER A 194 -13.09 17.74 -10.45
N ASP A 195 -13.58 16.95 -9.49
CA ASP A 195 -15.01 16.83 -9.17
C ASP A 195 -15.50 17.74 -8.04
N ASP A 196 -14.61 18.48 -7.36
CA ASP A 196 -15.01 19.32 -6.22
C ASP A 196 -15.84 20.57 -6.65
N GLY A 197 -16.10 20.77 -7.96
CA GLY A 197 -16.91 21.90 -8.45
C GLY A 197 -16.31 23.28 -8.19
N TYR A 198 -15.13 23.35 -7.55
CA TYR A 198 -14.34 24.54 -7.40
C TYR A 198 -13.57 24.75 -8.69
N ASP A 199 -14.16 25.52 -9.61
CA ASP A 199 -13.53 26.13 -10.78
C ASP A 199 -12.45 27.12 -10.32
N CYS A 200 -11.36 26.58 -9.77
CA CYS A 200 -10.16 27.33 -9.40
C CYS A 200 -9.34 27.71 -10.65
N ALA A 201 -9.73 27.23 -11.83
CA ALA A 201 -9.13 27.61 -13.08
C ALA A 201 -9.98 28.66 -13.79
N PRO A 202 -9.50 29.92 -13.92
CA PRO A 202 -10.04 30.85 -14.89
C PRO A 202 -9.68 30.33 -16.29
N GLY A 203 -10.47 29.39 -16.82
CA GLY A 203 -10.23 28.82 -18.15
C GLY A 203 -10.60 27.36 -18.40
N GLY A 204 -11.31 26.66 -17.51
CA GLY A 204 -11.85 25.33 -17.81
C GLY A 204 -10.78 24.29 -18.17
N VAL A 205 -9.87 24.00 -17.22
CA VAL A 205 -9.01 22.81 -17.37
C VAL A 205 -9.91 21.57 -17.32
N ALA A 206 -9.78 20.72 -18.32
CA ALA A 206 -10.57 19.50 -18.44
C ALA A 206 -10.43 18.63 -17.17
N ALA A 207 -11.57 18.09 -16.71
CA ALA A 207 -11.60 17.12 -15.63
C ALA A 207 -10.59 15.99 -15.91
N GLY A 208 -9.68 15.74 -14.97
CA GLY A 208 -8.60 14.77 -15.10
C GLY A 208 -7.18 15.32 -15.34
N SER A 209 -6.96 16.64 -15.41
CA SER A 209 -5.59 17.18 -15.38
C SER A 209 -5.02 17.20 -13.95
N PRO A 210 -3.80 16.70 -13.69
CA PRO A 210 -3.21 16.70 -12.35
C PRO A 210 -3.02 18.14 -11.86
N LEU A 211 -3.63 18.46 -10.71
CA LEU A 211 -3.54 19.78 -10.09
C LEU A 211 -2.10 20.02 -9.59
N ASP A 212 -1.38 20.92 -10.26
CA ASP A 212 -0.01 21.28 -9.90
C ASP A 212 0.00 22.18 -8.65
N LEU A 213 0.54 21.68 -7.54
CA LEU A 213 0.56 22.38 -6.23
C LEU A 213 1.27 23.74 -6.29
N TYR A 214 2.27 23.85 -7.18
CA TYR A 214 3.18 24.98 -7.24
C TYR A 214 3.18 25.65 -8.62
N ALA A 215 2.08 25.48 -9.38
CA ALA A 215 1.79 26.08 -10.68
C ALA A 215 3.04 26.61 -11.42
N VAL A 216 3.72 25.74 -12.15
CA VAL A 216 5.00 26.10 -12.77
C VAL A 216 4.85 27.09 -13.95
N ASN A 217 3.64 27.45 -14.39
CA ASN A 217 3.44 28.23 -15.61
C ASN A 217 2.29 29.27 -15.54
N GLY A 218 2.17 30.03 -14.45
CA GLY A 218 1.24 31.17 -14.40
C GLY A 218 -0.25 30.82 -14.29
N ALA A 219 -0.60 29.54 -14.12
CA ALA A 219 -1.91 29.15 -13.60
C ALA A 219 -2.00 29.53 -12.10
N PRO A 220 -3.18 29.90 -11.57
CA PRO A 220 -3.31 30.14 -10.14
C PRO A 220 -2.95 28.87 -9.39
N SER A 221 -2.00 28.96 -8.47
CA SER A 221 -1.69 27.83 -7.59
C SER A 221 -2.90 27.56 -6.69
N TYR A 222 -3.08 26.31 -6.29
CA TYR A 222 -4.15 25.95 -5.34
C TYR A 222 -4.12 26.82 -4.07
N VAL A 223 -2.92 27.22 -3.63
CA VAL A 223 -2.71 28.15 -2.51
C VAL A 223 -3.29 29.53 -2.81
N GLN A 224 -3.12 30.04 -4.03
CA GLN A 224 -3.71 31.32 -4.45
C GLN A 224 -5.24 31.27 -4.51
N CYS A 225 -5.86 30.13 -4.83
CA CYS A 225 -7.32 30.02 -4.83
C CYS A 225 -7.94 30.01 -3.43
N ILE A 226 -7.31 29.36 -2.45
CA ILE A 226 -7.74 29.47 -1.05
C ILE A 226 -7.55 30.91 -0.55
N GLN A 227 -6.46 31.57 -0.95
CA GLN A 227 -6.20 32.94 -0.53
C GLN A 227 -7.03 34.00 -1.28
N SER A 228 -7.51 33.71 -2.50
CA SER A 228 -8.26 34.66 -3.33
C SER A 228 -9.76 34.66 -3.08
N GLU A 229 -10.27 33.81 -2.19
CA GLU A 229 -11.61 33.99 -1.63
C GLU A 229 -11.66 35.23 -0.71
N SER A 230 -11.75 36.36 -1.41
CA SER A 230 -12.35 37.63 -1.02
C SER A 230 -13.79 37.52 -0.47
N LYS A 231 -14.28 36.32 -0.14
CA LYS A 231 -15.49 36.10 0.67
C LYS A 231 -15.23 36.11 2.18
N PHE A 232 -13.97 36.19 2.61
CA PHE A 232 -13.60 36.68 3.95
C PHE A 232 -13.59 38.23 4.03
N THR A 233 -14.36 38.90 3.16
CA THR A 233 -14.58 40.34 3.27
C THR A 233 -15.42 40.65 4.52
N GLU A 234 -15.00 41.69 5.25
CA GLU A 234 -15.58 42.23 6.48
C GLU A 234 -17.11 42.42 6.47
N GLU A 235 -17.77 42.43 5.31
CA GLU A 235 -19.23 42.61 5.20
C GLU A 235 -20.03 41.45 5.77
N GLY A 236 -19.48 40.22 5.79
CA GLY A 236 -20.11 39.07 6.44
C GLY A 236 -20.11 39.14 7.98
N ILE A 237 -19.28 40.00 8.58
CA ILE A 237 -19.16 40.15 10.04
C ILE A 237 -20.02 41.32 10.56
N LYS A 238 -20.31 42.32 9.72
CA LYS A 238 -21.10 43.51 10.11
C LYS A 238 -22.61 43.32 10.00
N GLY A 239 -23.07 42.32 9.25
CA GLY A 239 -24.47 41.89 9.29
C GLY A 239 -24.70 40.98 10.48
N GLY A 240 -25.19 41.52 11.61
CA GLY A 240 -25.47 40.81 12.88
C GLY A 240 -26.55 39.71 12.84
N GLY A 241 -26.61 38.93 11.76
CA GLY A 241 -27.44 37.73 11.62
C GLY A 241 -26.56 36.49 11.65
N ALA A 242 -26.66 35.74 12.75
CA ALA A 242 -25.96 34.49 13.03
C ALA A 242 -24.44 34.61 13.05
N VAL A 243 -23.87 34.48 14.26
CA VAL A 243 -22.52 33.97 14.44
C VAL A 243 -22.43 32.72 13.58
N PHE A 244 -21.78 32.84 12.42
CA PHE A 244 -21.37 31.70 11.62
C PHE A 244 -20.34 31.00 12.51
N THR A 245 -20.83 30.12 13.38
CA THR A 245 -20.07 28.94 13.77
C THR A 245 -19.86 28.20 12.47
N THR A 246 -18.87 28.62 11.68
CA THR A 246 -18.18 27.75 10.75
C THR A 246 -17.53 26.70 11.63
N THR A 247 -18.35 25.77 12.15
CA THR A 247 -17.95 24.39 12.31
C THR A 247 -17.60 23.98 10.90
N SER A 248 -16.38 24.30 10.46
CA SER A 248 -15.79 23.80 9.23
C SER A 248 -15.71 22.30 9.43
N HIS A 249 -16.78 21.61 9.07
CA HIS A 249 -16.85 20.18 9.16
C HIS A 249 -15.80 19.67 8.17
N MET A 250 -14.98 18.71 8.61
CA MET A 250 -13.97 18.08 7.75
C MET A 250 -14.54 17.58 6.42
N ASP A 251 -15.83 17.28 6.39
CA ASP A 251 -16.57 16.80 5.22
C ASP A 251 -16.66 17.86 4.11
N ASP A 252 -16.46 19.15 4.40
CA ASP A 252 -16.49 20.24 3.40
C ASP A 252 -15.18 20.36 2.58
N LEU A 253 -14.13 19.63 2.98
CA LEU A 253 -12.79 19.69 2.36
C LEU A 253 -12.39 18.41 1.67
N LEU A 254 -13.14 17.35 1.97
CA LEU A 254 -13.13 16.13 1.20
C LEU A 254 -14.17 16.31 0.10
N PRO A 255 -13.96 15.74 -1.10
CA PRO A 255 -15.05 15.57 -2.04
C PRO A 255 -16.23 14.98 -1.25
N SER A 256 -17.44 15.50 -1.42
CA SER A 256 -18.64 15.08 -0.65
C SER A 256 -18.91 13.55 -0.62
N SER A 257 -18.18 12.80 -1.44
CA SER A 257 -18.16 11.34 -1.54
C SER A 257 -17.11 10.62 -0.66
N VAL A 258 -16.08 11.28 -0.12
CA VAL A 258 -14.95 10.63 0.56
C VAL A 258 -14.94 10.96 2.05
N LYS A 259 -15.35 10.02 2.90
CA LYS A 259 -15.27 10.21 4.35
C LYS A 259 -13.86 9.86 4.84
N ILE A 260 -13.39 10.51 5.91
CA ILE A 260 -12.12 10.18 6.59
C ILE A 260 -12.07 8.70 6.98
N THR A 261 -13.25 8.15 7.34
CA THR A 261 -13.42 6.73 7.62
C THR A 261 -12.98 5.85 6.46
N ASP A 262 -13.08 6.33 5.22
CA ASP A 262 -12.70 5.58 4.03
C ASP A 262 -11.19 5.65 3.80
N ALA A 263 -10.55 6.80 4.04
CA ALA A 263 -9.09 6.89 4.05
C ALA A 263 -8.46 5.98 5.13
N LEU A 264 -9.07 5.92 6.32
CA LEU A 264 -8.66 5.01 7.40
C LEU A 264 -8.82 3.55 6.98
N LYS A 265 -9.98 3.18 6.40
CA LYS A 265 -10.21 1.81 5.91
C LYS A 265 -9.20 1.42 4.85
N VAL A 266 -8.91 2.30 3.88
CA VAL A 266 -7.92 2.06 2.82
C VAL A 266 -6.53 1.85 3.42
N ASN A 267 -6.11 2.70 4.36
CA ASN A 267 -4.80 2.57 5.00
C ASN A 267 -4.68 1.25 5.79
N VAL A 268 -5.70 0.90 6.58
CA VAL A 268 -5.76 -0.38 7.32
C VAL A 268 -5.72 -1.57 6.38
N LEU A 269 -6.45 -1.50 5.26
CA LEU A 269 -6.51 -2.56 4.27
C LEU A 269 -5.14 -2.74 3.59
N ILE A 270 -4.50 -1.65 3.16
CA ILE A 270 -3.14 -1.66 2.59
C ILE A 270 -2.16 -2.27 3.60
N PHE A 271 -2.21 -1.86 4.86
CA PHE A 271 -1.36 -2.39 5.93
C PHE A 271 -1.56 -3.90 6.14
N LEU A 272 -2.81 -4.36 6.21
CA LEU A 272 -3.12 -5.77 6.39
C LEU A 272 -2.55 -6.61 5.23
N THR A 273 -2.70 -6.14 3.99
CA THR A 273 -2.17 -6.86 2.83
C THR A 273 -0.66 -6.76 2.64
N ALA A 274 -0.06 -5.62 2.98
CA ALA A 274 1.37 -5.41 2.75
C ALA A 274 2.25 -5.89 3.90
N VAL A 275 1.70 -6.10 5.10
CA VAL A 275 2.46 -6.49 6.30
C VAL A 275 1.94 -7.78 6.91
N PHE A 276 0.63 -7.88 7.13
CA PHE A 276 0.06 -9.02 7.88
C PHE A 276 -0.04 -10.30 7.06
N LEU A 277 -0.63 -10.27 5.86
CA LEU A 277 -0.69 -11.47 4.98
C LEU A 277 0.70 -12.04 4.65
N PRO A 278 1.71 -11.21 4.30
CA PRO A 278 3.05 -11.69 3.99
C PRO A 278 3.71 -12.36 5.20
N ALA A 279 3.50 -11.85 6.41
CA ALA A 279 3.96 -12.50 7.64
C ALA A 279 3.32 -13.89 7.82
N LEU A 280 2.02 -14.02 7.56
CA LEU A 280 1.31 -15.31 7.57
C LEU A 280 1.87 -16.25 6.51
N ASN A 281 2.13 -15.75 5.29
CA ASN A 281 2.71 -16.53 4.21
C ASN A 281 4.07 -17.10 4.58
N PHE A 282 4.94 -16.30 5.20
CA PHE A 282 6.24 -16.79 5.67
C PHE A 282 6.11 -17.90 6.72
N VAL A 283 5.11 -17.84 7.61
CA VAL A 283 4.85 -18.92 8.57
C VAL A 283 4.45 -20.20 7.84
N VAL A 284 3.52 -20.12 6.88
CA VAL A 284 3.08 -21.27 6.08
C VAL A 284 4.24 -21.86 5.28
N ILE A 285 5.02 -21.03 4.61
CA ILE A 285 6.19 -21.44 3.83
C ILE A 285 7.24 -22.09 4.74
N ALA A 286 7.49 -21.55 5.94
CA ALA A 286 8.45 -22.11 6.88
C ALA A 286 8.02 -23.51 7.38
N VAL A 287 6.73 -23.69 7.69
CA VAL A 287 6.19 -24.99 8.08
C VAL A 287 6.33 -26.00 6.93
N PHE A 288 5.97 -25.61 5.71
CA PHE A 288 6.09 -26.50 4.55
C PHE A 288 7.55 -26.82 4.20
N ALA A 289 8.43 -25.82 4.26
CA ALA A 289 9.87 -25.99 4.06
C ALA A 289 10.45 -26.98 5.07
N ARG A 290 10.02 -26.93 6.33
CA ARG A 290 10.42 -27.89 7.37
C ARG A 290 10.00 -29.31 7.01
N GLU A 291 8.76 -29.52 6.57
CA GLU A 291 8.27 -30.86 6.20
C GLU A 291 8.96 -31.41 4.95
N ILE A 292 9.19 -30.60 3.92
CA ILE A 292 10.00 -31.02 2.76
C ILE A 292 11.43 -31.33 3.18
N SER A 293 12.02 -30.51 4.06
CA SER A 293 13.39 -30.71 4.53
C SER A 293 13.54 -32.03 5.29
N ARG A 294 12.54 -32.43 6.09
CA ARG A 294 12.49 -33.73 6.76
C ARG A 294 12.43 -34.86 5.75
N PHE A 295 11.49 -34.77 4.80
CA PHE A 295 11.34 -35.77 3.74
C PHE A 295 12.64 -35.98 2.94
N LEU A 296 13.32 -34.89 2.55
CA LEU A 296 14.58 -34.95 1.79
C LEU A 296 15.82 -35.32 2.61
N GLY A 297 15.73 -35.20 3.93
CA GLY A 297 16.79 -35.47 4.90
C GLY A 297 16.74 -36.89 5.47
N GLU A 298 15.55 -37.43 5.72
CA GLU A 298 15.32 -38.75 6.35
C GLU A 298 15.57 -39.93 5.40
N GLU A 299 15.48 -39.75 4.08
CA GLU A 299 15.77 -40.81 3.08
C GLU A 299 17.20 -41.40 3.17
N ALA A 300 18.10 -40.85 3.99
CA ALA A 300 19.46 -41.37 4.15
C ALA A 300 19.61 -42.51 5.18
N ASP A 301 18.69 -42.69 6.14
CA ASP A 301 18.83 -43.78 7.14
C ASP A 301 18.14 -45.09 6.72
N ILE A 302 17.62 -45.16 5.48
CA ILE A 302 17.18 -46.42 4.86
C ILE A 302 18.38 -47.37 4.64
N SER A 303 19.61 -46.84 4.63
CA SER A 303 20.83 -47.66 4.60
C SER A 303 21.00 -48.54 5.86
N ARG A 304 20.37 -48.21 6.99
CA ARG A 304 20.31 -49.08 8.18
C ARG A 304 19.21 -50.13 8.09
N LEU A 305 18.15 -49.85 7.34
CA LEU A 305 17.10 -50.84 7.01
C LEU A 305 17.62 -51.93 6.06
N GLY A 306 18.57 -51.60 5.18
CA GLY A 306 19.28 -52.57 4.34
C GLY A 306 20.39 -53.36 5.04
N GLN A 307 20.78 -53.00 6.27
CA GLN A 307 21.74 -53.77 7.10
C GLN A 307 21.04 -54.71 8.10
N MET A 308 19.70 -54.75 8.08
CA MET A 308 18.87 -55.64 8.90
C MET A 308 18.24 -56.80 8.09
N ILE A 309 18.60 -56.94 6.81
CA ILE A 309 18.33 -58.11 5.95
C ILE A 309 19.68 -58.66 5.50
#